data_AF-A0A172WK09-F1
#
_entry.id   AF-A0A172WK09-F1
#
_cell.length_a   1.000
_cell.length_b   1.000
_cell.length_c   1.000
_cell.angle_alpha   90.00
_cell.angle_beta   90.00
_cell.angle_gamma   90.00
#
_symmetry.space_group_name_H-M   'P 1'
#
loop_
_entity.id
_entity.type
_entity.pdbx_description
1 polymer ?
#
loop_
_entity_poly.entity_id
_entity_poly.type
_entity_poly.pdbx_seq_one_letter_code
_entity_poly.pdbx_strand_id
1 'polypeptide(L)' 'MEHIDEIAQALDISSTDIKWEEPPGTTRGSKRMSIHYSLSTSPFEMGEKERNELAKRLASEMRKLEKVTKKILQRCH' A
#
# COMPACT_ATOMS: atom_id res chain seq x y z
N MET A 1 -9.46 -17.20 4.49
CA MET A 1 -8.12 -17.73 4.78
C MET A 1 -7.26 -17.78 3.53
N GLU A 2 -7.84 -18.11 2.36
CA GLU A 2 -7.11 -18.20 1.06
C GLU A 2 -6.20 -16.99 0.75
N HIS A 3 -6.62 -15.75 1.04
CA HIS A 3 -5.78 -14.57 0.77
C HIS A 3 -4.62 -14.36 1.75
N ILE A 4 -4.63 -14.98 2.93
CA ILE A 4 -3.52 -14.82 3.90
C ILE A 4 -2.32 -15.64 3.44
N ASP A 5 -2.56 -16.84 2.89
CA ASP A 5 -1.49 -17.72 2.40
C ASP A 5 -0.82 -17.14 1.14
N GLU A 6 -1.57 -16.49 0.25
CA GLU A 6 -1.02 -15.75 -0.90
C GLU A 6 -0.08 -14.62 -0.47
N ILE A 7 -0.48 -13.89 0.57
CA ILE A 7 0.30 -12.77 1.12
C ILE A 7 1.53 -13.30 1.87
N ALA A 8 1.39 -14.37 2.64
CA ALA A 8 2.48 -15.06 3.32
C ALA A 8 3.54 -15.55 2.34
N GLN A 9 3.09 -16.17 1.24
CA GLN A 9 3.95 -16.61 0.14
C GLN A 9 4.65 -15.45 -0.56
N ALA A 10 3.96 -14.34 -0.82
CA ALA A 10 4.54 -13.17 -1.47
C ALA A 10 5.60 -12.46 -0.62
N LEU A 11 5.51 -12.59 0.71
CA LEU A 11 6.39 -11.94 1.68
C LEU A 11 7.45 -12.87 2.27
N ASP A 12 7.46 -14.16 1.88
CA ASP A 12 8.34 -15.21 2.41
C ASP A 12 8.29 -15.31 3.95
N ILE A 13 7.09 -15.25 4.52
CA ILE A 13 6.83 -15.34 5.97
C ILE A 13 5.74 -16.37 6.26
N SER A 14 5.67 -16.86 7.50
CA SER A 14 4.60 -17.76 7.91
C SER A 14 3.25 -17.03 7.95
N SER A 15 2.18 -17.67 7.47
CA SER A 15 0.82 -17.13 7.55
C SER A 15 0.34 -16.91 8.99
N THR A 16 0.95 -17.59 9.96
CA THR A 16 0.72 -17.39 11.40
C THR A 16 1.23 -16.05 11.92
N ASP A 17 2.18 -15.43 11.22
CA ASP A 17 2.82 -14.17 11.62
C ASP A 17 2.08 -12.95 11.05
N ILE A 18 1.08 -13.20 10.21
CA ILE A 18 0.22 -12.18 9.60
C ILE A 18 -0.91 -11.83 10.57
N LYS A 19 -0.82 -10.66 11.19
CA LYS A 19 -1.89 -10.13 12.07
C LYS A 19 -2.59 -8.98 11.39
N TRP A 20 -3.92 -9.02 11.36
CA TRP A 20 -4.70 -7.88 10.94
C TRP A 20 -4.89 -6.95 12.12
N GLU A 21 -4.43 -5.71 11.99
CA GLU A 21 -4.57 -4.69 13.03
C GLU A 21 -5.28 -3.46 12.46
N GLU A 22 -6.13 -2.84 13.28
CA GLU A 22 -6.65 -1.50 12.97
C GLU A 22 -5.53 -0.48 13.21
N PRO A 23 -5.14 0.31 12.19
CA PRO A 23 -4.03 1.23 12.35
C PRO A 23 -4.40 2.35 13.33
N PRO A 24 -3.46 2.77 14.20
CA PRO A 24 -3.68 3.84 15.17
C PRO A 24 -4.05 5.14 14.45
N GLY A 25 -5.11 5.81 14.92
CA GLY A 25 -5.61 7.06 14.32
C GLY A 25 -6.74 6.88 13.30
N THR A 26 -7.25 5.67 13.10
CA THR A 26 -8.49 5.46 12.36
C THR A 26 -9.72 5.77 13.23
N THR A 27 -10.70 6.49 12.67
CA THR A 27 -11.98 6.77 13.34
C THR A 27 -12.75 5.46 13.57
N ARG A 28 -13.40 5.34 14.72
CA ARG A 28 -14.24 4.19 15.10
C ARG A 28 -15.24 3.89 13.95
N GLY A 29 -15.06 2.75 13.28
CA GLY A 29 -15.85 2.36 12.09
C GLY A 29 -15.09 2.36 10.76
N SER A 30 -13.79 2.68 10.74
CA SER A 30 -12.96 2.52 9.56
C SER A 30 -12.76 1.04 9.25
N LYS A 31 -13.25 0.56 8.09
CA LYS A 31 -12.95 -0.79 7.59
C LYS A 31 -11.51 -0.95 7.07
N ARG A 32 -10.61 -0.02 7.40
CA ARG A 32 -9.21 -0.05 6.98
C ARG A 32 -8.46 -1.04 7.86
N MET A 33 -8.42 -2.29 7.42
CA MET A 33 -7.56 -3.29 8.00
C MET A 33 -6.14 -3.10 7.44
N SER A 34 -5.16 -2.89 8.32
CA SER A 34 -3.74 -2.96 7.97
C SER A 34 -3.21 -4.34 8.32
N ILE A 35 -2.28 -4.82 7.53
CA ILE A 35 -1.58 -6.06 7.83
C ILE A 35 -0.31 -5.71 8.59
N HIS A 36 -0.19 -6.22 9.80
CA HIS A 36 0.98 -6.13 10.64
C HIS A 36 1.84 -7.39 10.47
N TYR A 37 3.10 -7.21 10.12
CA TYR A 37 4.09 -8.29 10.05
C TYR A 37 5.25 -7.93 10.98
N SER A 38 5.57 -8.80 11.93
CA SER A 38 6.70 -8.65 12.87
C SER A 38 8.03 -8.98 12.19
N LEU A 39 8.38 -8.25 11.13
CA LEU A 39 9.69 -8.37 10.49
C LEU A 39 10.65 -7.37 11.13
N SER A 40 11.83 -7.84 11.56
CA SER A 40 12.93 -6.99 12.04
C SER A 40 13.43 -6.00 10.98
N THR A 41 13.18 -6.33 9.71
CA THR A 41 13.54 -5.59 8.49
C THR A 41 12.47 -5.88 7.45
N SER A 42 11.79 -4.86 6.94
CA SER A 42 10.72 -5.02 5.94
C SER A 42 11.28 -5.68 4.67
N PRO A 43 10.56 -6.57 3.98
CA PRO A 43 11.01 -7.06 2.67
C PRO A 43 10.93 -5.94 1.62
N PHE A 44 10.28 -4.82 1.98
CA PHE A 44 10.24 -3.57 1.26
C PHE A 44 11.15 -2.50 1.89
N GLU A 45 12.11 -2.88 2.76
CA GLU A 45 13.14 -1.95 3.21
C GLU A 45 13.96 -1.51 2.00
N MET A 46 13.57 -0.36 1.47
CA MET A 46 14.27 0.33 0.42
C MET A 46 15.27 1.30 1.05
N GLY A 47 16.46 1.36 0.47
CA GLY A 47 17.43 2.41 0.78
C GLY A 47 16.82 3.79 0.50
N GLU A 48 17.34 4.83 1.15
CA GLU A 48 16.80 6.18 1.00
C GLU A 48 16.73 6.64 -0.47
N LYS A 49 17.74 6.26 -1.27
CA LYS A 49 17.80 6.53 -2.70
C LYS A 49 16.65 5.87 -3.47
N GLU A 50 16.39 4.59 -3.21
CA GLU A 50 15.32 3.81 -3.86
C GLU A 50 13.94 4.34 -3.46
N ARG A 51 13.75 4.69 -2.18
CA ARG A 51 12.51 5.35 -1.73
C ARG A 51 12.25 6.65 -2.46
N ASN A 52 13.29 7.48 -2.61
CA ASN A 52 13.18 8.77 -3.29
C ASN A 52 12.89 8.60 -4.80
N GLU A 53 13.49 7.60 -5.45
CA GLU A 53 13.21 7.28 -6.85
C GLU A 53 11.78 6.77 -7.04
N LEU A 54 11.31 5.88 -6.16
CA LEU A 54 9.94 5.38 -6.18
C LEU A 54 8.93 6.52 -5.95
N ALA A 55 9.17 7.39 -4.97
CA ALA A 55 8.32 8.54 -4.68
C ALA A 55 8.20 9.47 -5.89
N LYS A 56 9.32 9.76 -6.58
CA LYS A 56 9.31 10.57 -7.81
C LYS A 56 8.50 9.92 -8.93
N ARG A 57 8.62 8.60 -9.11
CA ARG A 57 7.84 7.85 -10.11
C ARG A 57 6.35 7.90 -9.80
N LEU A 58 5.95 7.61 -8.56
CA LEU A 58 4.55 7.65 -8.13
C LEU A 58 3.94 9.05 -8.29
N ALA A 59 4.67 10.10 -7.91
CA ALA A 59 4.23 11.48 -8.09
C ALA A 59 3.99 11.82 -9.58
N SER A 60 4.83 11.32 -10.48
CA SER A 60 4.67 11.50 -11.93
C SER A 60 3.41 10.81 -12.44
N GLU A 61 3.19 9.55 -12.07
CA GLU A 61 1.99 8.79 -12.48
C GLU A 61 0.70 9.40 -11.94
N MET A 62 0.70 9.86 -10.67
CA MET A 62 -0.46 10.55 -10.09
C MET A 62 -0.81 11.83 -10.84
N ARG A 63 0.18 12.62 -11.28
CA ARG A 63 -0.07 13.81 -12.11
C ARG A 63 -0.67 13.46 -13.47
N LYS A 64 -0.24 12.36 -14.09
CA LYS A 64 -0.82 11.88 -15.36
C LYS A 64 -2.28 11.49 -15.15
N LEU A 65 -2.56 10.73 -14.10
CA LEU A 65 -3.91 10.32 -13.73
C LEU A 65 -4.80 11.55 -13.49
N GLU A 66 -4.35 12.51 -12.69
CA GLU A 66 -5.08 13.76 -12.42
C GLU A 66 -5.44 14.52 -13.70
N LYS A 67 -4.49 14.63 -14.64
CA LYS A 67 -4.72 15.29 -15.93
C LYS A 67 -5.78 14.57 -16.76
N VAL A 68 -5.76 13.25 -16.77
CA VAL A 68 -6.77 12.43 -17.48
C VAL A 68 -8.14 12.60 -16.83
N THR A 69 -8.23 12.49 -15.50
CA THR A 69 -9.48 12.65 -14.75
C THR A 69 -10.09 14.04 -14.97
N LYS A 70 -9.30 15.12 -14.95
CA LYS A 70 -9.77 16.48 -15.27
C LYS A 70 -10.37 16.57 -16.67
N LYS A 71 -9.72 15.96 -17.67
CA LYS A 71 -10.25 15.92 -19.04
C LYS A 71 -11.56 15.15 -19.16
N ILE A 72 -11.71 14.05 -18.42
CA ILE A 72 -12.95 13.28 -18.40
C ILE A 72 -14.08 14.10 -17.79
N LEU A 73 -13.85 14.71 -16.62
CA LEU A 73 -14.84 15.55 -15.94
C LEU A 73 -15.29 16.74 -16.79
N GLN A 74 -14.35 17.38 -17.52
CA GLN A 74 -14.69 18.47 -18.46
C GLN A 74 -15.56 18.03 -19.63
N ARG A 75 -15.59 16.74 -20.00
CA ARG A 75 -16.44 16.20 -21.07
C ARG A 75 -17.81 15.72 -20.57
N CYS A 76 -17.96 15.55 -19.26
CA CYS A 76 -19.23 15.17 -18.62
C CYS A 76 -20.08 16.39 -18.25
N HIS A 77 -19.51 17.60 -18.38
CA HIS A 77 -20.20 18.89 -18.30
C HIS A 77 -20.60 19.36 -19.70
#